data_AF-A0A5V9P162-F1
#
_entry.id   AF-A0A5V9P162-F1
#
_cell.length_a   1.000
_cell.length_b   1.000
_cell.length_c   1.000
_cell.angle_alpha   90.00
_cell.angle_beta   90.00
_cell.angle_gamma   90.00
#
_symmetry.space_group_name_H-M   'P 1'
#
loop_
_entity.id
_entity.type
_entity.pdbx_description
1 polymer ?
#
loop_
_entity_poly.entity_id
_entity_poly.type
_entity_poly.pdbx_seq_one_letter_code
_entity_poly.pdbx_strand_id
1 'polypeptide(L)' 'MFAEIKDNYSLGGYRKVAITSFRRVENKNLIYSDREYELTLANGTIIKNVLKKEEWELLESNSIKVIL' A
#
# COMPACT_ATOMS: atom_id res chain seq x y z
N MET A 1 9.42 0.55 -0.49
CA MET A 1 8.51 -0.61 -0.29
C MET A 1 7.99 -1.09 -1.65
N PHE A 2 7.57 -2.35 -1.77
CA PHE A 2 7.04 -2.93 -3.02
C PHE A 2 5.67 -3.58 -2.75
N ALA A 3 4.75 -3.48 -3.71
CA ALA A 3 3.51 -4.25 -3.74
C ALA A 3 3.65 -5.41 -4.72
N GLU A 4 3.12 -6.58 -4.35
CA GLU A 4 2.97 -7.70 -5.27
C GLU A 4 1.62 -7.59 -5.99
N ILE A 5 1.67 -7.35 -7.29
CA ILE A 5 0.47 -7.32 -8.15
C ILE A 5 0.44 -8.57 -9.00
N LYS A 6 -0.76 -9.15 -9.17
CA LYS A 6 -0.94 -10.31 -10.04
C LYS A 6 -0.64 -9.92 -11.48
N ASP A 7 0.25 -10.67 -12.11
CA ASP A 7 0.57 -10.52 -13.52
C ASP A 7 -0.49 -11.23 -14.36
N ASN A 8 -1.23 -10.48 -15.18
CA ASN A 8 -2.24 -11.04 -16.06
C ASN A 8 -1.63 -11.70 -17.31
N TYR A 9 -0.32 -11.54 -17.56
CA TYR A 9 0.37 -12.08 -18.72
C TYR A 9 1.13 -13.40 -18.45
N SER A 10 1.27 -13.78 -17.18
CA SER A 10 1.90 -15.04 -16.77
C SER A 10 0.93 -15.88 -15.96
N LEU A 11 0.72 -17.15 -16.33
CA LEU A 11 -0.09 -18.11 -15.57
C LEU A 11 0.38 -18.18 -14.10
N GLY A 12 -0.33 -17.47 -13.21
CA GLY A 12 -0.05 -17.46 -11.77
C GLY A 12 1.12 -16.58 -11.33
N GLY A 13 1.63 -15.68 -12.19
CA GLY A 13 2.74 -14.80 -11.84
C GLY A 13 2.32 -13.64 -10.92
N TYR A 14 3.19 -13.26 -10.00
CA TYR A 14 3.10 -11.98 -9.29
C TYR A 14 4.33 -11.14 -9.66
N ARG A 15 4.12 -9.85 -9.88
CA ARG A 15 5.20 -8.88 -10.11
C ARG A 15 5.31 -7.96 -8.92
N LYS A 16 6.54 -7.75 -8.45
CA LYS A 16 6.86 -6.70 -7.47
C LYS A 16 6.94 -5.35 -8.19
N VAL A 17 6.15 -4.38 -7.73
CA VAL A 17 6.16 -3.00 -8.22
C VAL A 17 6.39 -2.07 -7.05
N ALA A 18 7.30 -1.10 -7.21
CA ALA A 18 7.61 -0.15 -6.15
C ALA A 18 6.40 0.73 -5.83
N ILE A 19 6.19 1.01 -4.55
CA ILE A 19 5.21 2.00 -4.08
C ILE A 19 5.91 3.36 -4.11
N THR A 20 5.37 4.31 -4.87
CA THR A 20 5.93 5.66 -5.05
C THR A 20 5.31 6.68 -4.10
N SER A 21 4.03 6.52 -3.76
CA SER A 21 3.36 7.31 -2.75
C SER A 21 2.25 6.51 -2.08
N PHE A 22 1.85 6.94 -0.90
CA PHE A 22 0.71 6.36 -0.20
C PHE A 22 -0.05 7.44 0.56
N ARG A 23 -1.35 7.21 0.75
CA ARG A 23 -2.24 8.06 1.53
C ARG A 23 -3.13 7.19 2.40
N ARG A 24 -3.25 7.55 3.68
CA ARG A 24 -4.23 6.94 4.57
C ARG A 24 -5.64 7.33 4.14
N VAL A 25 -6.53 6.36 4.07
CA VAL A 25 -7.95 6.55 3.83
C VAL A 25 -8.67 6.40 5.17
N GLU A 26 -9.48 7.40 5.53
CA GLU A 26 -10.34 7.27 6.70
C GLU A 26 -11.45 6.28 6.40
N ASN A 27 -11.36 5.11 7.03
CA ASN A 27 -12.40 4.10 6.98
C ASN A 27 -12.82 3.75 8.41
N LYS A 28 -14.06 4.13 8.75
CA LYS A 28 -14.64 3.98 10.09
C LYS A 28 -15.12 2.56 10.39
N ASN A 29 -15.14 1.68 9.39
CA ASN A 29 -15.61 0.30 9.51
C ASN A 29 -14.47 -0.72 9.71
N LEU A 30 -13.23 -0.26 9.89
CA LEU A 30 -12.10 -1.14 10.15
C LEU A 30 -12.11 -1.61 11.60
N ILE A 31 -11.96 -2.91 11.78
CA ILE A 31 -11.91 -3.58 13.08
C ILE A 31 -10.42 -3.83 13.39
N TYR A 32 -10.04 -3.90 14.67
CA TYR A 32 -8.71 -4.36 15.10
C TYR A 32 -7.48 -3.61 14.56
N SER A 33 -7.39 -2.29 14.76
CA SER A 33 -6.19 -1.45 14.44
C SER A 33 -5.72 -1.45 12.99
N ASP A 34 -6.45 -2.11 12.08
CA ASP A 34 -6.19 -2.10 10.66
C ASP A 34 -6.43 -0.69 10.09
N ARG A 35 -5.69 -0.36 9.03
CA ARG A 35 -5.78 0.93 8.35
C ARG A 35 -5.86 0.73 6.85
N GLU A 36 -6.75 1.47 6.21
CA GLU A 36 -6.84 1.49 4.75
C GLU A 36 -5.89 2.53 4.17
N TYR A 37 -5.20 2.15 3.11
CA TYR A 37 -4.32 3.01 2.34
C TYR A 37 -4.65 2.95 0.87
N GLU A 38 -4.51 4.10 0.23
CA GLU A 38 -4.39 4.22 -1.21
C GLU A 38 -2.90 4.26 -1.55
N LEU A 39 -2.43 3.28 -2.32
CA LEU A 39 -1.04 3.11 -2.71
C LEU A 39 -0.90 3.44 -4.20
N THR A 40 -0.01 4.37 -4.53
CA THR A 40 0.38 4.63 -5.92
C THR A 40 1.62 3.82 -6.24
N LEU A 41 1.55 3.01 -7.29
CA LEU A 41 2.64 2.17 -7.76
C LEU A 41 3.44 2.88 -8.85
N ALA A 42 4.71 2.48 -9.03
CA ALA A 42 5.61 3.06 -10.03
C ALA A 42 5.15 2.89 -11.48
N ASN A 43 4.24 1.95 -11.75
CA ASN A 43 3.60 1.77 -13.06
C ASN A 43 2.36 2.66 -13.25
N GLY A 44 2.06 3.57 -12.31
CA GLY A 44 0.90 4.46 -12.33
C GLY A 44 -0.40 3.83 -11.81
N THR A 45 -0.40 2.55 -11.43
CA THR A 45 -1.59 1.92 -10.85
C THR A 45 -1.83 2.42 -9.43
N ILE A 46 -3.08 2.77 -9.13
CA ILE A 46 -3.53 3.11 -7.78
C ILE A 46 -4.34 1.94 -7.24
N ILE A 47 -3.96 1.42 -6.07
CA ILE A 47 -4.68 0.34 -5.39
C ILE A 47 -5.10 0.78 -4.00
N LYS A 48 -6.26 0.30 -3.55
CA LYS A 48 -6.69 0.44 -2.15
C LYS A 48 -6.46 -0.88 -1.45
N ASN A 49 -5.82 -0.83 -0.29
CA ASN A 49 -5.56 -2.02 0.51
C ASN A 49 -5.71 -1.72 1.99
N VAL A 50 -6.21 -2.71 2.73
CA VAL A 50 -6.27 -2.68 4.18
C VAL A 50 -5.03 -3.37 4.71
N LEU A 51 -4.22 -2.62 5.45
CA LEU A 51 -2.98 -3.08 6.02
C LEU A 51 -3.17 -3.34 7.51
N LYS A 52 -2.60 -4.46 7.97
CA LYS A 52 -2.51 -4.77 9.40
C LYS A 52 -1.52 -3.85 10.09
N LYS A 53 -1.58 -3.84 11.43
CA LYS A 53 -0.71 -3.01 12.28
C LYS A 53 0.76 -3.00 11.86
N GLU A 54 1.36 -4.19 11.77
CA GLU A 54 2.78 -4.35 11.43
C GLU A 54 3.12 -3.81 10.03
N GLU A 55 2.21 -3.99 9.07
CA GLU A 55 2.40 -3.56 7.68
C GLU A 55 2.31 -2.04 7.54
N TRP A 56 1.33 -1.41 8.20
CA TRP A 56 1.20 0.04 8.13
C TRP A 56 2.24 0.76 8.99
N GLU A 57 2.68 0.19 10.12
CA GLU A 57 3.79 0.73 10.90
C GLU A 57 5.09 0.72 10.08
N LEU A 58 5.33 -0.35 9.32
CA LEU A 58 6.47 -0.41 8.40
C LEU A 58 6.34 0.59 7.24
N LEU A 59 5.14 0.76 6.69
CA LEU A 59 4.88 1.73 5.63
C LEU A 59 5.11 3.17 6.11
N GLU A 60 4.57 3.53 7.28
CA GLU A 60 4.71 4.88 7.87
C GLU A 60 6.14 5.15 8.37
N SER A 61 6.83 4.18 8.97
CA SER A 61 8.20 4.35 9.47
C SER A 61 9.23 4.57 8.36
N ASN A 62 8.99 4.05 7.16
CA ASN A 62 9.82 4.30 5.98
C ASN A 62 9.50 5.64 5.29
N SER A 63 8.54 6.42 5.79
CA SER A 63 8.17 7.71 5.21
C SER A 63 8.83 8.87 5.95
N ILE A 64 9.36 9.83 5.18
CA ILE A 64 9.85 11.08 5.72
C ILE A 64 8.63 11.96 5.99
N LYS A 65 8.43 12.34 7.26
CA LYS A 65 7.40 13.29 7.65
C LYS A 65 7.77 14.68 7.12
N VAL A 66 7.11 15.13 6.06
CA VAL A 66 7.22 16.51 5.57
C VAL A 66 6.16 17.33 6.29
N ILE A 67 6.60 18.28 7.11
CA ILE A 67 5.75 19.32 7.69
C ILE A 67 5.91 20.53 6.78
N LEU A 68 4.80 20.98 6.17
CA LEU A 68 4.73 22.25 5.42
C LEU A 68 4.33 23.39 6.38
#